data_AF-A0A429ZAX4-F1
#
_entry.id   AF-A0A429ZAX4-F1
#
_cell.length_a   1.000
_cell.length_b   1.000
_cell.length_c   1.000
_cell.angle_alpha   90.00
_cell.angle_beta   90.00
_cell.angle_gamma   90.00
#
_symmetry.space_group_name_H-M   'P 1'
#
loop_
_entity.id
_entity.type
_entity.pdbx_description
1 polymer ?
#
loop_
_entity_poly.entity_id
_entity_poly.type
_entity_poly.pdbx_seq_one_letter_code
_entity_poly.pdbx_strand_id
1 'polypeptide(L)'
;MTEKRIIYLNEEMVQDIYLKTMEVSESTYSGIINPKTLESVLTQIQNDLYYPTFISKLSRLFIAITKFHCFQDGNKRSAIALSVGFLLFNGYSNILSDFIDVTENIVVLLAANVLSEEDCTDIICAIIEGNYNDDESLKLIIIKAMEDYEKIQKNFL
;
A
#
# COMPACT_ATOMS: atom_id res chain seq x y z
N MET A 1 13.49 -24.84 10.66
CA MET A 1 12.70 -23.97 9.75
C MET A 1 13.67 -23.01 9.10
N THR A 2 13.92 -23.13 7.81
CA THR A 2 14.70 -22.14 7.05
C THR A 2 13.93 -20.82 7.07
N GLU A 3 14.50 -19.76 7.66
CA GLU A 3 13.97 -18.41 7.54
C GLU A 3 13.80 -18.07 6.06
N LYS A 4 12.57 -17.80 5.64
CA LYS A 4 12.28 -17.39 4.27
C LYS A 4 12.87 -16.01 4.09
N ARG A 5 13.98 -15.92 3.34
CA ARG A 5 14.64 -14.65 3.00
C ARG A 5 13.64 -13.73 2.29
N ILE A 6 13.40 -12.55 2.86
CA ILE A 6 12.57 -11.52 2.23
C ILE A 6 13.30 -10.97 1.01
N ILE A 7 12.60 -10.91 -0.12
CA ILE A 7 13.08 -10.29 -1.36
C ILE A 7 12.54 -8.86 -1.39
N TYR A 8 13.42 -7.89 -1.11
CA TYR A 8 13.09 -6.47 -1.13
C TYR A 8 13.12 -5.90 -2.55
N LEU A 9 12.27 -4.90 -2.81
CA LEU A 9 12.33 -4.11 -4.03
C LEU A 9 13.56 -3.19 -3.98
N ASN A 10 14.37 -3.20 -5.03
CA ASN A 10 15.43 -2.21 -5.23
C ASN A 10 14.89 -0.99 -6.00
N GLU A 11 15.70 0.06 -6.13
CA GLU A 11 15.29 1.30 -6.80
C GLU A 11 14.88 1.09 -8.26
N GLU A 12 15.58 0.24 -9.00
CA GLU A 12 15.29 -0.09 -10.39
C GLU A 12 13.91 -0.74 -10.53
N MET A 13 13.63 -1.76 -9.72
CA MET A 13 12.33 -2.44 -9.68
C MET A 13 11.21 -1.47 -9.33
N VAL A 14 11.45 -0.54 -8.40
CA VAL A 14 10.46 0.48 -8.02
C VAL A 14 10.18 1.42 -9.19
N GLN A 15 11.23 1.87 -9.90
CA GLN A 15 11.09 2.72 -11.09
C GLN A 15 10.35 1.99 -12.21
N ASP A 16 10.69 0.74 -12.48
CA ASP A 16 10.03 -0.07 -13.51
C ASP A 16 8.55 -0.28 -13.21
N ILE A 17 8.22 -0.68 -11.97
CA ILE A 17 6.82 -0.84 -11.54
C ILE A 17 6.06 0.48 -11.66
N TYR A 18 6.68 1.59 -11.23
CA TYR A 18 6.07 2.91 -11.32
C TYR A 18 5.79 3.31 -12.78
N LEU A 19 6.78 3.22 -13.66
CA LEU A 19 6.63 3.57 -15.07
C LEU A 19 5.58 2.70 -15.75
N LYS A 20 5.57 1.40 -15.46
CA LYS A 20 4.53 0.47 -15.96
C LYS A 20 3.15 0.86 -15.48
N THR A 21 3.03 1.25 -14.21
CA THR A 21 1.75 1.71 -13.63
C THR A 21 1.26 2.98 -14.31
N MET A 22 2.16 3.91 -14.66
CA MET A 22 1.79 5.15 -15.35
C MET A 22 1.40 4.88 -16.80
N GLU A 23 2.12 4.00 -17.49
CA GLU A 23 1.80 3.55 -18.85
C GLU A 23 0.39 2.94 -18.93
N VAL A 24 0.09 1.98 -18.06
CA VAL A 24 -1.22 1.29 -18.03
C VAL A 24 -2.37 2.22 -17.68
N SER A 25 -2.10 3.27 -16.91
CA SER A 25 -3.12 4.25 -16.52
C SER A 25 -3.18 5.48 -17.41
N GLU A 26 -2.52 5.43 -18.58
CA GLU A 26 -2.48 6.49 -19.60
C GLU A 26 -2.09 7.87 -19.05
N SER A 27 -1.29 7.91 -17.97
CA SER A 27 -0.87 9.17 -17.37
C SER A 27 0.23 9.82 -18.19
N THR A 28 0.05 11.09 -18.55
CA THR A 28 1.05 11.91 -19.23
C THR A 28 2.09 12.51 -18.29
N TYR A 29 1.95 12.31 -16.97
CA TYR A 29 2.83 12.88 -15.95
C TYR A 29 3.53 11.79 -15.16
N SER A 30 4.80 11.53 -15.48
CA SER A 30 5.64 10.57 -14.78
C SER A 30 6.90 11.24 -14.23
N GLY A 31 7.17 11.06 -12.94
CA GLY A 31 8.39 11.57 -12.32
C GLY A 31 8.47 11.25 -10.82
N ILE A 32 9.68 11.05 -10.31
CA ILE A 32 9.94 10.95 -8.88
C ILE A 32 10.24 12.36 -8.36
N ILE A 33 9.40 12.86 -7.45
CA ILE A 33 9.55 14.20 -6.87
C ILE A 33 10.37 14.16 -5.58
N ASN A 34 10.20 13.10 -4.79
CA ASN A 34 10.86 12.94 -3.49
C ASN A 34 11.74 11.67 -3.44
N PRO A 35 12.85 11.62 -4.20
CA PRO A 35 13.68 10.42 -4.29
C PRO A 35 14.30 10.02 -2.95
N LYS A 36 14.73 11.01 -2.14
CA LYS A 36 15.26 10.75 -0.78
C LYS A 36 14.23 10.14 0.16
N THR A 37 12.95 10.52 0.00
CA THR A 37 11.87 9.95 0.79
C THR A 37 11.63 8.50 0.38
N LEU A 38 11.64 8.22 -0.92
CA LEU A 38 11.52 6.86 -1.44
C LEU A 38 12.68 5.96 -0.95
N GLU A 39 13.92 6.43 -1.07
CA GLU A 39 15.12 5.73 -0.56
C GLU A 39 15.01 5.45 0.95
N SER A 40 14.57 6.44 1.72
CA SER A 40 14.35 6.29 3.16
C SER A 40 13.31 5.23 3.48
N VAL A 41 12.20 5.18 2.75
CA VAL A 41 11.17 4.14 2.92
C VAL A 41 11.72 2.76 2.63
N LEU A 42 12.44 2.58 1.52
CA LEU A 42 13.06 1.30 1.14
C LEU A 42 14.12 0.83 2.15
N THR A 43 14.81 1.78 2.78
CA THR A 43 15.75 1.50 3.87
C THR A 43 15.01 1.10 5.16
N GLN A 44 13.93 1.82 5.50
CA GLN A 44 13.18 1.58 6.73
C GLN A 44 12.51 0.21 6.76
N ILE A 45 11.93 -0.25 5.67
CA ILE A 45 11.30 -1.59 5.62
C ILE A 45 12.31 -2.73 5.86
N GLN A 46 13.62 -2.47 5.76
CA GLN A 46 14.66 -3.44 6.08
C GLN A 46 15.05 -3.44 7.57
N ASN A 47 14.52 -2.51 8.37
CA ASN A 47 14.81 -2.41 9.79
C ASN A 47 13.91 -3.34 10.62
N ASP A 48 14.45 -4.48 11.02
CA ASP A 48 13.72 -5.51 11.79
C ASP A 48 13.38 -5.07 13.22
N LEU A 49 14.04 -4.04 13.77
CA LEU A 49 13.69 -3.52 15.10
C LEU A 49 12.32 -2.81 15.09
N TYR A 50 12.02 -2.10 14.01
CA TYR A 50 10.76 -1.35 13.86
C TYR A 50 9.71 -2.11 13.06
N TYR A 51 10.12 -2.91 12.09
CA TYR A 51 9.23 -3.69 11.22
C TYR A 51 9.66 -5.16 11.25
N PRO A 52 9.41 -5.88 12.35
CA PRO A 52 9.93 -7.23 12.57
C PRO A 52 9.28 -8.31 11.68
N THR A 53 8.16 -8.01 11.02
CA THR A 53 7.39 -8.98 10.25
C THR A 53 7.24 -8.55 8.80
N PHE A 54 7.05 -9.51 7.89
CA PHE A 54 6.78 -9.18 6.48
C PHE A 54 5.55 -8.26 6.33
N ILE A 55 4.50 -8.50 7.11
CA ILE A 55 3.28 -7.68 7.13
C ILE A 55 3.60 -6.24 7.54
N SER A 56 4.35 -6.02 8.63
CA SER A 56 4.69 -4.65 9.05
C SER A 56 5.56 -3.92 8.02
N LYS A 57 6.43 -4.64 7.29
CA LYS A 57 7.23 -4.09 6.19
C LYS A 57 6.37 -3.72 4.97
N LEU A 58 5.41 -4.58 4.60
CA LEU A 58 4.46 -4.35 3.51
C LEU A 58 3.55 -3.16 3.82
N SER A 59 2.94 -3.13 5.01
CA SER A 59 2.08 -2.03 5.45
C SER A 59 2.85 -0.72 5.48
N ARG A 60 4.10 -0.75 5.96
CA ARG A 60 4.96 0.44 5.95
C ARG A 60 5.20 0.97 4.54
N LEU A 61 5.51 0.10 3.57
CA LEU A 61 5.69 0.47 2.17
C LEU A 61 4.41 1.10 1.61
N PHE A 62 3.27 0.41 1.75
CA PHE A 62 1.97 0.87 1.25
C PHE A 62 1.60 2.26 1.80
N ILE A 63 1.70 2.44 3.12
CA ILE A 63 1.37 3.70 3.80
C ILE A 63 2.29 4.83 3.33
N ALA A 64 3.59 4.57 3.24
CA ALA A 64 4.55 5.60 2.87
C ALA A 64 4.31 6.13 1.46
N ILE A 65 4.13 5.23 0.50
CA ILE A 65 3.92 5.60 -0.90
C ILE A 65 2.59 6.33 -1.07
N THR A 66 1.56 5.93 -0.29
CA THR A 66 0.27 6.61 -0.28
C THR A 66 0.37 8.05 0.21
N LYS A 67 1.10 8.30 1.31
CA LYS A 67 1.05 9.58 2.04
C LYS A 67 2.17 10.56 1.72
N PHE A 68 3.35 10.10 1.29
CA PHE A 68 4.52 10.98 1.18
C PHE A 68 4.78 11.55 -0.21
N HIS A 69 3.84 11.36 -1.15
CA HIS A 69 3.91 11.97 -2.47
C HIS A 69 5.28 11.76 -3.14
N CYS A 70 5.79 10.52 -3.12
CA CYS A 70 7.09 10.20 -3.71
C CYS A 70 7.12 10.46 -5.23
N PHE A 71 5.96 10.35 -5.86
CA PHE A 71 5.77 10.47 -7.31
C PHE A 71 4.95 11.72 -7.67
N GLN A 72 5.13 12.21 -8.90
CA GLN A 72 4.43 13.36 -9.45
C GLN A 72 2.94 13.13 -9.62
N ASP A 73 2.58 11.95 -10.13
CA ASP A 73 1.23 11.45 -10.16
C ASP A 73 1.27 9.96 -9.81
N GLY A 74 0.11 9.41 -9.48
CA GLY A 74 -0.07 7.98 -9.37
C GLY A 74 0.28 7.39 -8.02
N ASN A 75 0.63 8.18 -6.99
CA ASN A 75 1.03 7.67 -5.67
C ASN A 75 0.13 6.55 -5.13
N LYS A 76 -1.20 6.71 -5.22
CA LYS A 76 -2.16 5.65 -4.80
C LYS A 76 -2.03 4.37 -5.65
N ARG A 77 -1.98 4.52 -6.98
CA ARG A 77 -1.80 3.40 -7.93
C ARG A 77 -0.46 2.71 -7.71
N SER A 78 0.60 3.48 -7.52
CA SER A 78 1.95 3.01 -7.22
C SER A 78 2.03 2.30 -5.87
N ALA A 79 1.31 2.76 -4.84
CA ALA A 79 1.28 2.10 -3.54
C ALA A 79 0.73 0.67 -3.67
N ILE A 80 -0.37 0.49 -4.40
CA ILE A 80 -0.93 -0.84 -4.69
C ILE A 80 0.05 -1.66 -5.54
N ALA A 81 0.53 -1.11 -6.65
CA ALA A 81 1.39 -1.83 -7.59
C ALA A 81 2.72 -2.29 -6.97
N LEU A 82 3.36 -1.43 -6.16
CA LEU A 82 4.60 -1.77 -5.45
C LEU A 82 4.34 -2.83 -4.37
N SER A 83 3.23 -2.74 -3.63
CA SER A 83 2.84 -3.76 -2.66
C SER A 83 2.56 -5.11 -3.33
N VAL A 84 1.85 -5.11 -4.46
CA VAL A 84 1.61 -6.32 -5.28
C VAL A 84 2.92 -6.91 -5.78
N GLY A 85 3.85 -6.08 -6.26
CA GLY A 85 5.20 -6.53 -6.63
C GLY A 85 5.92 -7.18 -5.46
N PHE A 86 5.93 -6.52 -4.30
CA PHE A 86 6.57 -7.03 -3.09
C PHE A 86 5.96 -8.36 -2.63
N LEU A 87 4.64 -8.50 -2.70
CA LEU A 87 3.92 -9.75 -2.42
C LEU A 87 4.29 -10.87 -3.41
N LEU A 88 4.26 -10.56 -4.71
CA LEU A 88 4.55 -11.50 -5.77
C LEU A 88 5.96 -12.07 -5.64
N PHE A 89 6.97 -11.21 -5.45
CA PHE A 89 8.36 -11.65 -5.28
C PHE A 89 8.57 -12.50 -4.03
N ASN A 90 7.73 -12.34 -3.01
CA ASN A 90 7.79 -13.14 -1.77
C ASN A 90 6.84 -14.34 -1.78
N GLY A 91 6.22 -14.67 -2.91
CA GLY A 91 5.44 -15.90 -3.10
C GLY A 91 4.02 -15.85 -2.56
N TYR A 92 3.41 -14.67 -2.48
CA TYR A 92 2.02 -14.44 -2.06
C TYR A 92 1.07 -14.31 -3.26
N SER A 93 1.31 -15.05 -4.34
CA SER A 93 0.55 -14.92 -5.59
C SER A 93 -0.94 -15.25 -5.45
N ASN A 94 -1.30 -16.08 -4.47
CA ASN A 94 -2.68 -16.52 -4.22
C ASN A 94 -3.59 -15.45 -3.62
N ILE A 95 -3.04 -14.40 -3.01
CA ILE A 95 -3.83 -13.34 -2.34
C ILE A 95 -3.84 -12.02 -3.13
N LEU A 96 -3.21 -11.98 -4.31
CA LEU A 96 -3.02 -10.72 -5.04
C LEU A 96 -4.34 -10.08 -5.50
N SER A 97 -5.33 -10.89 -5.92
CA SER A 97 -6.64 -10.38 -6.32
C SER A 97 -7.34 -9.71 -5.14
N ASP A 98 -7.48 -10.45 -4.03
CA ASP A 98 -8.11 -9.94 -2.80
C ASP A 98 -7.39 -8.70 -2.28
N PHE A 99 -6.05 -8.69 -2.35
CA PHE A 99 -5.26 -7.52 -1.96
C PHE A 99 -5.59 -6.30 -2.83
N ILE A 100 -5.62 -6.44 -4.14
CA ILE A 100 -5.94 -5.34 -5.05
C ILE A 100 -7.37 -4.83 -4.80
N ASP A 101 -8.34 -5.74 -4.76
CA ASP A 101 -9.77 -5.41 -4.65
C ASP A 101 -10.07 -4.67 -3.34
N VAL A 102 -9.49 -5.13 -2.22
CA VAL A 102 -9.69 -4.47 -0.93
C VAL A 102 -8.91 -3.16 -0.87
N THR A 103 -7.63 -3.16 -1.27
CA THR A 103 -6.76 -2.00 -1.07
C THR A 103 -7.07 -0.82 -1.98
N GLU A 104 -7.85 -1.00 -3.05
CA GLU A 104 -8.34 0.10 -3.89
C GLU A 104 -9.13 1.15 -3.08
N ASN A 105 -9.99 0.71 -2.17
CA ASN A 105 -10.70 1.63 -1.27
C ASN A 105 -9.76 2.14 -0.16
N ILE A 106 -8.97 1.24 0.44
CA ILE A 106 -8.08 1.57 1.56
C ILE A 106 -7.10 2.68 1.19
N VAL A 107 -6.51 2.64 -0.01
CA VAL A 107 -5.53 3.64 -0.44
C VAL A 107 -6.15 5.04 -0.54
N VAL A 108 -7.42 5.14 -0.92
CA VAL A 108 -8.16 6.39 -1.02
C VAL A 108 -8.49 6.92 0.38
N LEU A 109 -9.03 6.05 1.23
CA LEU A 109 -9.41 6.38 2.61
C LEU A 109 -8.19 6.81 3.45
N LEU A 110 -7.07 6.10 3.29
CA LEU A 110 -5.80 6.43 3.94
C LEU A 110 -5.25 7.78 3.45
N ALA A 111 -5.27 8.03 2.13
CA ALA A 111 -4.82 9.30 1.57
C ALA A 111 -5.67 10.49 2.05
N ALA A 112 -6.95 10.27 2.32
CA ALA A 112 -7.87 11.26 2.85
C ALA A 112 -7.78 11.43 4.38
N ASN A 113 -6.95 10.63 5.06
CA ASN A 113 -6.83 10.57 6.53
C ASN A 113 -8.14 10.25 7.26
N VAL A 114 -9.08 9.54 6.61
CA VAL A 114 -10.28 9.01 7.27
C VAL A 114 -10.08 7.59 7.79
N LEU A 115 -9.07 6.89 7.28
CA LEU A 115 -8.60 5.61 7.79
C LEU A 115 -7.22 5.80 8.43
N SER A 116 -7.02 5.24 9.62
CA SER A 116 -5.73 5.35 10.32
C SER A 116 -4.67 4.40 9.73
N GLU A 117 -3.41 4.66 10.06
CA GLU A 117 -2.30 3.77 9.68
C GLU A 117 -2.34 2.42 10.41
N GLU A 118 -2.91 2.41 11.62
CA GLU A 118 -3.15 1.19 12.40
C GLU A 118 -4.23 0.33 11.73
N ASP A 119 -5.40 0.91 11.46
CA ASP A 119 -6.49 0.20 10.75
C ASP A 119 -6.03 -0.33 9.39
N CYS A 120 -5.24 0.48 8.66
CA CYS A 120 -4.66 0.03 7.39
C CYS A 120 -3.73 -1.17 7.57
N THR A 121 -2.96 -1.21 8.66
CA THR A 121 -2.06 -2.32 8.96
C THR A 121 -2.85 -3.58 9.31
N ASP A 122 -3.90 -3.44 10.11
CA ASP A 122 -4.78 -4.55 10.50
C ASP A 122 -5.53 -5.14 9.30
N ILE A 123 -6.02 -4.29 8.39
CA ILE A 123 -6.65 -4.73 7.15
C ILE A 123 -5.67 -5.48 6.26
N ILE A 124 -4.44 -4.97 6.08
CA ILE A 124 -3.40 -5.67 5.32
C ILE A 124 -3.07 -7.02 5.98
N CYS A 125 -2.94 -7.06 7.31
CA CYS A 125 -2.71 -8.29 8.05
C CYS A 125 -3.82 -9.30 7.74
N ALA A 126 -5.08 -8.86 7.81
CA ALA A 126 -6.23 -9.70 7.62
C ALA A 126 -6.33 -10.31 6.21
N ILE A 127 -5.96 -9.53 5.19
CA ILE A 127 -5.89 -10.03 3.80
C ILE A 127 -4.82 -11.10 3.68
N ILE A 128 -3.62 -10.87 4.23
CA ILE A 128 -2.49 -11.80 4.12
C ILE A 128 -2.74 -13.11 4.88
N GLU A 129 -3.44 -13.03 6.02
CA GLU A 129 -3.83 -14.19 6.82
C GLU A 129 -5.07 -14.90 6.27
N GLY A 130 -5.76 -14.31 5.28
CA GLY A 130 -6.95 -14.88 4.65
C GLY A 130 -8.22 -14.81 5.52
N ASN A 131 -8.23 -13.97 6.56
CA ASN A 131 -9.34 -13.82 7.51
C ASN A 131 -10.18 -12.54 7.26
N TYR A 132 -9.80 -11.70 6.28
CA TYR A 132 -10.52 -10.45 5.97
C TYR A 132 -12.02 -10.66 5.73
N ASN A 133 -12.42 -11.77 5.10
CA ASN A 133 -13.82 -12.06 4.83
C ASN A 133 -14.62 -12.41 6.08
N ASP A 134 -13.97 -12.89 7.14
CA ASP A 134 -14.60 -13.31 8.39
C ASP A 134 -14.55 -12.20 9.45
N ASP A 135 -13.74 -11.16 9.26
CA ASP A 135 -13.62 -10.04 10.19
C ASP A 135 -14.66 -8.94 9.90
N GLU A 136 -15.83 -9.07 10.52
CA GLU A 136 -16.90 -8.06 10.46
C GLU A 136 -16.49 -6.71 11.06
N SER A 137 -15.56 -6.69 12.03
CA SER A 137 -15.14 -5.46 12.70
C SER A 137 -14.34 -4.58 11.75
N LEU A 138 -13.41 -5.17 10.99
CA LEU A 138 -12.64 -4.47 9.96
C LEU A 138 -13.54 -3.93 8.84
N LYS A 139 -14.53 -4.72 8.41
CA LYS A 139 -15.52 -4.27 7.42
C LYS A 139 -16.31 -3.05 7.92
N LEU A 140 -16.71 -3.05 9.19
CA LEU A 140 -17.42 -1.92 9.78
C LEU A 140 -16.54 -0.66 9.87
N ILE A 141 -15.25 -0.80 10.18
CA ILE A 141 -14.28 0.30 10.15
C ILE A 141 -14.21 0.91 8.74
N ILE A 142 -14.11 0.08 7.70
CA ILE A 142 -14.05 0.54 6.31
C ILE A 142 -15.34 1.28 5.93
N ILE A 143 -16.51 0.72 6.24
CA ILE A 143 -17.81 1.35 5.95
C ILE A 143 -17.89 2.74 6.60
N LYS A 144 -17.52 2.84 7.88
CA LYS A 144 -17.54 4.12 8.59
C LYS A 144 -16.56 5.13 7.98
N ALA A 145 -15.36 4.69 7.61
CA ALA A 145 -14.38 5.55 6.94
C ALA A 145 -14.89 6.03 5.57
N MET A 146 -15.61 5.18 4.82
CA MET A 146 -16.26 5.56 3.57
C MET A 146 -17.35 6.62 3.78
N GLU A 147 -18.20 6.45 4.80
CA GLU A 147 -19.22 7.45 5.15
C GLU A 147 -18.59 8.81 5.50
N ASP A 148 -17.49 8.80 6.26
CA ASP A 148 -16.78 10.02 6.63
C ASP A 148 -16.10 10.65 5.40
N TYR A 149 -15.55 9.85 4.49
CA TYR A 149 -15.03 10.33 3.21
C TYR A 149 -16.11 11.00 2.36
N GLU A 150 -17.31 10.41 2.26
CA GLU A 150 -18.43 11.01 1.53
C GLU A 150 -18.87 12.34 2.13
N LYS A 151 -18.92 12.46 3.46
CA LYS A 151 -19.24 13.73 4.14
C LYS A 151 -18.21 14.79 3.80
N ILE A 152 -16.93 14.44 3.80
CA ILE A 152 -15.85 15.34 3.41
C ILE A 152 -16.06 15.83 1.98
N GLN A 153 -16.32 14.93 1.02
CA GLN A 153 -16.55 15.32 -0.38
C GLN A 153 -17.77 16.25 -0.55
N LYS A 154 -18.86 15.99 0.17
CA LYS A 154 -20.07 16.83 0.13
C LYS A 154 -19.86 18.23 0.72
N ASN A 155 -18.92 18.41 1.64
CA ASN A 155 -18.61 19.72 2.23
C ASN A 155 -17.78 20.62 1.30
N PHE A 156 -17.23 20.09 0.20
CA PHE A 156 -16.46 20.85 -0.79
C PHE A 156 -17.26 21.17 -2.07
N LEU A 157 -18.57 20.86 -2.09
CA LEU A 157 -19.53 21.20 -3.14
C LEU A 157 -20.56 22.20 -2.60
#